data_AF-G8QT29-F1
#
_entry.id   AF-G8QT29-F1
#
_cell.length_a   1.000
_cell.length_b   1.000
_cell.length_c   1.000
_cell.angle_alpha   90.00
_cell.angle_beta   90.00
_cell.angle_gamma   90.00
#
_symmetry.space_group_name_H-M   'P 1'
#
loop_
_entity.id
_entity.type
_entity.pdbx_description
1 polymer ?
#
loop_
_entity_poly.entity_id
_entity_poly.type
_entity_poly.pdbx_seq_one_letter_code
_entity_poly.pdbx_strand_id
1 'polypeptide(L)'
;MKHKDHYVTVLVCAIVAIVLTSCSTAGNLQFFEPMPPMVAEKEEPVIEEIIPQQFTWGITAGDFSGEIGQRFTIEIPPGGQPHTIWGTAIYTDDSSIGTAAVHMGLITFAEGGTVTFEIREGIDNYVGSTRNGVTSQSYDSWYGSFVFIGPQGTAVIW
;
A
#
# COMPACT_ATOMS: atom_id res chain seq x y z
N MET A 1 -39.37 -50.14 -10.94
CA MET A 1 -38.07 -50.35 -11.62
C MET A 1 -37.22 -49.09 -11.45
N LYS A 2 -36.08 -49.26 -10.78
CA LYS A 2 -34.85 -48.44 -10.80
C LYS A 2 -35.00 -46.93 -10.58
N HIS A 3 -35.00 -46.55 -9.30
CA HIS A 3 -34.36 -45.33 -8.82
C HIS A 3 -32.83 -45.59 -8.87
N LYS A 4 -32.09 -44.77 -9.62
CA LYS A 4 -30.62 -44.72 -9.65
C LYS A 4 -30.26 -43.31 -9.20
N ASP A 5 -29.67 -43.21 -8.02
CA ASP A 5 -28.22 -43.05 -7.82
C ASP A 5 -27.78 -41.65 -8.23
N HIS A 6 -27.46 -40.80 -7.26
CA HIS A 6 -26.24 -39.99 -7.19
C HIS A 6 -26.25 -39.21 -5.86
N TYR A 7 -25.09 -39.16 -5.21
CA TYR A 7 -24.80 -38.44 -3.95
C TYR A 7 -25.18 -39.12 -2.62
N VAL A 8 -25.04 -40.45 -2.56
CA VAL A 8 -24.62 -41.12 -1.32
C VAL A 8 -23.10 -40.92 -1.18
N THR A 9 -22.70 -39.71 -0.80
CA THR A 9 -21.36 -39.42 -0.25
C THR A 9 -21.53 -38.49 0.95
N VAL A 10 -22.58 -38.75 1.74
CA VAL A 10 -22.61 -38.41 3.17
C VAL A 10 -21.88 -39.56 3.86
N LEU A 11 -20.56 -39.63 3.66
CA LEU A 11 -19.69 -40.54 4.39
C LEU A 11 -19.28 -39.86 5.70
N VAL A 12 -20.27 -39.80 6.58
CA VAL A 12 -20.08 -39.67 8.02
C VAL A 12 -19.41 -40.96 8.47
N CYS A 13 -18.07 -40.97 8.49
CA CYS A 13 -17.30 -42.01 9.16
C CYS A 13 -16.87 -41.50 10.53
N ALA A 14 -17.76 -41.70 11.50
CA ALA A 14 -17.33 -41.98 12.86
C ALA A 14 -16.74 -43.41 12.90
N ILE A 15 -15.95 -43.69 13.97
CA ILE A 15 -15.47 -45.00 14.44
C ILE A 15 -14.07 -45.40 13.90
N VAL A 16 -13.01 -45.78 14.65
CA VAL A 16 -12.54 -45.65 16.05
C VAL A 16 -11.20 -46.44 16.15
N ALA A 17 -10.29 -45.96 16.99
CA ALA A 17 -9.29 -46.69 17.82
C ALA A 17 -7.90 -47.19 17.31
N ILE A 18 -6.94 -47.01 18.24
CA ILE A 18 -5.65 -47.71 18.50
C ILE A 18 -4.43 -47.01 17.84
N VAL A 19 -3.49 -46.42 18.59
CA VAL A 19 -2.58 -47.09 19.55
C VAL A 19 -2.35 -46.28 20.83
N LEU A 20 -2.65 -46.91 21.97
CA LEU A 20 -2.14 -46.60 23.30
C LEU A 20 -0.67 -47.02 23.40
N THR A 21 0.23 -46.18 23.93
CA THR A 21 1.23 -46.54 24.95
C THR A 21 1.83 -45.26 25.55
N SER A 22 1.16 -44.76 26.60
CA SER A 22 1.71 -44.24 27.85
C SER A 22 3.15 -43.70 27.91
N CYS A 23 3.27 -42.44 28.31
CA CYS A 23 4.14 -42.10 29.45
C CYS A 23 3.54 -40.94 30.24
N SER A 24 3.12 -41.24 31.46
CA SER A 24 2.58 -40.29 32.44
C SER A 24 3.63 -39.27 32.86
N THR A 25 3.25 -38.01 33.01
CA THR A 25 3.71 -37.19 34.15
C THR A 25 2.65 -36.12 34.46
N ALA A 26 2.06 -36.30 35.64
CA ALA A 26 1.45 -35.33 36.53
C ALA A 26 0.58 -34.22 35.92
N GLY A 27 -0.74 -34.42 36.03
CA GLY A 27 -1.63 -33.29 36.19
C GLY A 27 -1.19 -32.46 37.41
N ASN A 28 -0.96 -31.18 37.18
CA ASN A 28 -1.19 -30.19 38.20
C ASN A 28 -2.49 -29.50 37.80
N LEU A 29 -3.51 -29.65 38.65
CA LEU A 29 -4.76 -28.90 38.55
C LEU A 29 -4.40 -27.43 38.79
N GLN A 30 -4.05 -26.71 37.73
CA GLN A 30 -4.10 -25.26 37.77
C GLN A 30 -5.59 -24.94 37.81
N PHE A 31 -6.06 -24.73 39.04
CA PHE A 31 -7.12 -23.78 39.32
C PHE A 31 -7.09 -22.71 38.25
N PHE A 32 -8.12 -22.64 37.41
CA PHE A 32 -8.38 -21.44 36.65
C PHE A 32 -8.59 -20.36 37.69
N GLU A 33 -7.54 -19.59 37.96
CA GLU A 33 -7.67 -18.42 38.79
C GLU A 33 -8.72 -17.54 38.10
N PRO A 34 -9.80 -17.16 38.80
CA PRO A 34 -10.76 -16.22 38.24
C PRO A 34 -9.98 -14.97 37.85
N MET A 35 -10.15 -14.55 36.60
CA MET A 35 -9.49 -13.34 36.09
C MET A 35 -9.68 -12.23 37.11
N PRO A 36 -8.62 -11.51 37.52
CA PRO A 36 -8.76 -10.36 38.39
C PRO A 36 -9.81 -9.43 37.78
N PRO A 37 -10.65 -8.77 38.60
CA PRO A 37 -11.59 -7.78 38.06
C PRO A 37 -10.77 -6.80 37.21
N MET A 38 -11.24 -6.50 36.00
CA MET A 38 -10.70 -5.45 35.14
C MET A 38 -10.53 -4.19 35.99
N VAL A 39 -9.33 -3.98 36.54
CA VAL A 39 -8.88 -2.65 36.85
C VAL A 39 -8.76 -2.04 35.47
N ALA A 40 -9.56 -1.00 35.20
CA ALA A 40 -9.36 -0.16 34.05
C ALA A 40 -7.94 0.38 34.17
N GLU A 41 -6.99 -0.29 33.51
CA GLU A 41 -5.70 0.27 33.21
C GLU A 41 -6.03 1.49 32.39
N LYS A 42 -5.92 2.65 33.03
CA LYS A 42 -5.99 3.93 32.38
C LYS A 42 -4.84 3.90 31.37
N GLU A 43 -5.16 3.56 30.12
CA GLU A 43 -4.25 3.73 29.00
C GLU A 43 -3.88 5.21 28.99
N GLU A 44 -2.71 5.52 29.53
CA GLU A 44 -2.15 6.85 29.41
C GLU A 44 -1.96 7.09 27.91
N PRO A 45 -2.44 8.23 27.37
CA PRO A 45 -2.33 8.47 25.95
C PRO A 45 -0.86 8.44 25.58
N VAL A 46 -0.47 7.46 24.77
CA VAL A 46 0.82 7.46 24.10
C VAL A 46 0.79 8.68 23.19
N ILE A 47 1.46 9.74 23.61
CA ILE A 47 1.66 10.93 22.79
C ILE A 47 2.70 10.52 21.76
N GLU A 48 2.23 10.00 20.62
CA GLU A 48 3.07 9.76 19.46
C GLU A 48 3.61 11.13 19.03
N GLU A 49 4.89 11.38 19.28
CA GLU A 49 5.54 12.61 18.85
C GLU A 49 5.38 12.69 17.33
N ILE A 50 4.65 13.71 16.85
CA ILE A 50 4.42 13.93 15.43
C ILE A 50 5.77 14.32 14.82
N ILE A 51 6.59 13.34 14.46
CA ILE A 51 7.72 13.56 13.58
C ILE A 51 7.07 13.89 12.23
N PRO A 52 7.20 15.13 11.71
CA PRO A 52 6.67 15.43 10.38
C PRO A 52 7.31 14.42 9.44
N GLN A 53 6.53 13.55 8.80
CA GLN A 53 7.07 12.56 7.89
C GLN A 53 7.84 13.30 6.80
N GLN A 54 9.17 13.28 6.90
CA GLN A 54 10.05 13.92 5.94
C GLN A 54 10.12 13.02 4.73
N PHE A 55 9.23 13.24 3.77
CA PHE A 55 9.30 12.54 2.50
C PHE A 55 10.56 12.99 1.77
N THR A 56 11.35 12.04 1.27
CA THR A 56 12.55 12.33 0.49
C THR A 56 12.22 12.32 -1.01
N TRP A 57 13.13 12.82 -1.85
CA TRP A 57 12.96 12.81 -3.31
C TRP A 57 12.85 11.41 -3.93
N GLY A 58 13.26 10.37 -3.19
CA GLY A 58 13.13 8.97 -3.60
C GLY A 58 11.75 8.36 -3.35
N ILE A 59 10.80 9.10 -2.76
CA ILE A 59 9.44 8.59 -2.53
C ILE A 59 8.75 8.26 -3.86
N THR A 60 8.10 7.11 -3.89
CA THR A 60 7.35 6.63 -5.06
C THR A 60 5.86 6.51 -4.71
N ALA A 61 5.01 6.52 -5.72
CA ALA A 61 3.59 6.25 -5.54
C ALA A 61 3.31 4.77 -5.21
N GLY A 62 4.29 3.88 -5.45
CA GLY A 62 4.23 2.45 -5.13
C GLY A 62 4.02 2.19 -3.63
N ASP A 63 4.53 3.07 -2.77
CA ASP A 63 4.31 3.05 -1.31
C ASP A 63 2.82 3.25 -0.93
N PHE A 64 1.99 3.70 -1.88
CA PHE A 64 0.56 3.99 -1.75
C PHE A 64 -0.31 3.11 -2.69
N SER A 65 0.29 2.15 -3.40
CA SER A 65 -0.33 1.42 -4.53
C SER A 65 -1.58 0.59 -4.19
N GLY A 66 -1.82 0.26 -2.91
CA GLY A 66 -3.03 -0.43 -2.45
C GLY A 66 -4.31 0.41 -2.46
N GLU A 67 -4.22 1.68 -2.89
CA GLU A 67 -5.23 2.70 -2.66
C GLU A 67 -5.73 3.36 -3.96
N ILE A 68 -6.08 2.55 -4.97
CA ILE A 68 -6.59 3.03 -6.26
C ILE A 68 -7.75 4.02 -6.07
N GLY A 69 -7.64 5.19 -6.70
CA GLY A 69 -8.59 6.30 -6.61
C GLY A 69 -8.38 7.21 -5.39
N GLN A 70 -7.54 6.82 -4.44
CA GLN A 70 -7.20 7.69 -3.31
C GLN A 70 -6.20 8.77 -3.70
N ARG A 71 -6.28 9.87 -2.95
CA ARG A 71 -5.47 11.07 -3.16
C ARG A 71 -4.63 11.35 -1.95
N PHE A 72 -3.37 11.67 -2.20
CA PHE A 72 -2.40 11.99 -1.16
C PHE A 72 -1.81 13.35 -1.46
N THR A 73 -1.55 14.09 -0.38
CA THR A 73 -0.85 15.37 -0.46
C THR A 73 0.42 15.23 0.37
N ILE A 74 1.56 15.49 -0.28
CA ILE A 74 2.88 15.38 0.34
C ILE A 74 3.66 16.65 0.12
N GLU A 75 4.53 16.98 1.07
CA GLU A 75 5.49 18.06 0.97
C GLU A 75 6.86 17.48 0.59
N ILE A 76 7.40 17.92 -0.55
CA ILE A 76 8.72 17.55 -1.02
C ILE A 76 9.72 18.63 -0.56
N PRO A 77 10.81 18.26 0.15
CA PRO A 77 11.76 19.24 0.68
C PRO A 77 12.55 19.92 -0.45
N PRO A 78 13.05 21.16 -0.23
CA PRO A 78 13.95 21.83 -1.17
C PRO A 78 15.28 21.07 -1.35
N GLY A 79 16.01 21.39 -2.43
CA GLY A 79 17.35 20.86 -2.68
C GLY A 79 17.40 19.43 -3.24
N GLY A 80 16.42 19.06 -4.05
CA GLY A 80 16.34 17.74 -4.68
C GLY A 80 17.34 17.46 -5.79
N GLN A 81 17.44 16.18 -6.14
CA GLN A 81 18.13 15.71 -7.33
C GLN A 81 17.19 14.86 -8.20
N PRO A 82 17.39 14.81 -9.52
CA PRO A 82 16.57 14.00 -10.42
C PRO A 82 16.66 12.50 -10.10
N HIS A 83 15.50 11.85 -10.07
CA HIS A 83 15.35 10.39 -10.02
C HIS A 83 14.68 9.88 -11.31
N THR A 84 14.70 8.57 -11.53
CA THR A 84 14.04 7.98 -12.69
C THR A 84 12.53 8.12 -12.59
N ILE A 85 11.90 8.44 -13.73
CA ILE A 85 10.45 8.50 -13.90
C ILE A 85 10.08 7.94 -15.27
N TRP A 86 8.89 7.34 -15.36
CA TRP A 86 8.35 6.76 -16.58
C TRP A 86 6.98 7.35 -16.89
N GLY A 87 6.77 7.78 -18.14
CA GLY A 87 5.52 8.36 -18.60
C GLY A 87 5.45 9.90 -18.56
N THR A 88 4.30 10.42 -18.96
CA THR A 88 4.00 11.86 -19.07
C THR A 88 2.54 12.07 -18.70
N ALA A 89 2.27 12.97 -17.75
CA ALA A 89 0.96 13.21 -17.12
C ALA A 89 0.38 12.01 -16.34
N ILE A 90 0.53 10.80 -16.86
CA ILE A 90 0.33 9.52 -16.18
C ILE A 90 1.72 8.90 -16.01
N TYR A 91 2.11 8.65 -14.75
CA TYR A 91 3.40 8.07 -14.40
C TYR A 91 3.21 6.68 -13.83
N THR A 92 4.15 5.76 -14.04
CA THR A 92 4.16 4.49 -13.32
C THR A 92 4.29 4.74 -11.83
N ASP A 93 3.69 3.90 -10.99
CA ASP A 93 3.71 4.11 -9.54
C ASP A 93 5.09 4.00 -8.90
N ASP A 94 6.04 3.31 -9.53
CA ASP A 94 7.44 3.24 -9.12
C ASP A 94 8.28 4.48 -9.50
N SER A 95 7.68 5.48 -10.16
CA SER A 95 8.33 6.77 -10.45
C SER A 95 8.45 7.66 -9.20
N SER A 96 9.56 8.42 -9.11
CA SER A 96 9.73 9.46 -8.08
C SER A 96 8.66 10.54 -8.19
N ILE A 97 7.88 10.73 -7.12
CA ILE A 97 6.80 11.73 -7.09
C ILE A 97 7.38 13.14 -7.24
N GLY A 98 8.45 13.46 -6.51
CA GLY A 98 9.11 14.77 -6.59
C GLY A 98 9.65 15.06 -8.00
N THR A 99 10.32 14.10 -8.62
CA THR A 99 10.87 14.28 -9.97
C THR A 99 9.77 14.40 -11.03
N ALA A 100 8.70 13.60 -10.91
CA ALA A 100 7.54 13.70 -11.79
C ALA A 100 6.82 15.05 -11.63
N ALA A 101 6.78 15.60 -10.42
CA ALA A 101 6.20 16.92 -10.16
C ALA A 101 7.02 18.05 -10.81
N VAL A 102 8.37 17.97 -10.77
CA VAL A 102 9.24 18.89 -11.51
C VAL A 102 9.02 18.73 -13.01
N HIS A 103 8.94 17.49 -13.52
CA HIS A 103 8.64 17.22 -14.93
C HIS A 103 7.31 17.85 -15.37
N MET A 104 6.28 17.84 -14.50
CA MET A 104 5.00 18.51 -14.71
C MET A 104 5.02 20.02 -14.47
N GLY A 105 6.14 20.60 -14.03
CA GLY A 105 6.27 22.04 -13.73
C GLY A 105 5.48 22.49 -12.51
N LEU A 106 5.15 21.57 -11.59
CA LEU A 106 4.40 21.87 -10.37
C LEU A 106 5.30 22.41 -9.26
N ILE A 107 6.55 21.97 -9.23
CA ILE A 107 7.59 22.36 -8.27
C ILE A 107 8.95 22.45 -8.98
N THR A 108 9.98 22.94 -8.28
CA THR A 108 11.37 22.91 -8.75
C THR A 108 12.25 22.06 -7.83
N PHE A 109 13.39 21.56 -8.32
CA PHE A 109 14.36 20.86 -7.46
C PHE A 109 14.90 21.78 -6.35
N ALA A 110 15.06 23.07 -6.62
CA ALA A 110 15.62 24.02 -5.67
C ALA A 110 14.65 24.29 -4.52
N GLU A 111 13.37 24.51 -4.82
CA GLU A 111 12.38 24.95 -3.84
C GLU A 111 11.59 23.79 -3.21
N GLY A 112 11.48 22.67 -3.92
CA GLY A 112 10.52 21.62 -3.53
C GLY A 112 9.09 22.15 -3.59
N GLY A 113 8.21 21.60 -2.75
CA GLY A 113 6.85 22.10 -2.57
C GLY A 113 5.83 21.01 -2.29
N THR A 114 4.58 21.46 -2.08
CA THR A 114 3.45 20.57 -1.83
C THR A 114 2.80 20.13 -3.13
N VAL A 115 2.55 18.84 -3.28
CA VAL A 115 1.86 18.26 -4.44
C VAL A 115 0.79 17.29 -4.00
N THR A 116 -0.32 17.26 -4.76
CA THR A 116 -1.38 16.27 -4.59
C THR A 116 -1.37 15.32 -5.78
N PHE A 117 -1.41 14.02 -5.50
CA PHE A 117 -1.48 12.98 -6.52
C PHE A 117 -2.60 11.98 -6.22
N GLU A 118 -3.05 11.27 -7.26
CA GLU A 118 -4.08 10.23 -7.21
C GLU A 118 -3.50 8.92 -7.74
N ILE A 119 -3.67 7.83 -6.99
CA ILE A 119 -3.26 6.49 -7.41
C ILE A 119 -4.29 5.95 -8.41
N ARG A 120 -3.81 5.31 -9.47
CA ARG A 120 -4.62 4.77 -10.58
C ARG A 120 -4.15 3.38 -10.96
N GLU A 121 -5.01 2.67 -11.67
CA GLU A 121 -4.61 1.43 -12.31
C GLU A 121 -3.50 1.69 -13.35
N GLY A 122 -2.67 0.68 -13.55
CA GLY A 122 -1.68 0.65 -14.60
C GLY A 122 -2.27 0.72 -16.01
N ILE A 123 -1.50 1.20 -16.97
CA ILE A 123 -1.83 1.20 -18.40
C ILE A 123 -0.78 0.43 -19.22
N ASP A 124 -1.11 0.12 -20.47
CA ASP A 124 -0.25 -0.69 -21.35
C ASP A 124 0.90 0.08 -22.01
N ASN A 125 0.84 1.42 -22.02
CA ASN A 125 1.85 2.23 -22.65
C ASN A 125 1.99 3.61 -21.99
N TYR A 126 3.18 3.89 -21.47
CA TYR A 126 3.58 5.17 -20.91
C TYR A 126 4.51 5.86 -21.90
N VAL A 127 4.13 7.06 -22.31
CA VAL A 127 4.93 7.88 -23.24
C VAL A 127 5.88 8.77 -22.45
N GLY A 128 7.19 8.57 -22.61
CA GLY A 128 8.22 9.45 -22.06
C GLY A 128 8.31 10.79 -22.80
N SER A 129 8.76 11.83 -22.12
CA SER A 129 9.07 13.14 -22.74
C SER A 129 10.15 13.90 -21.96
N THR A 130 10.64 15.00 -22.53
CA THR A 130 11.52 15.93 -21.82
C THR A 130 10.78 17.24 -21.58
N ARG A 131 10.61 17.62 -20.31
CA ARG A 131 9.91 18.84 -19.88
C ARG A 131 10.55 19.41 -18.62
N ASN A 132 10.55 20.73 -18.51
CA ASN A 132 11.05 21.43 -17.31
C ASN A 132 12.46 20.98 -16.87
N GLY A 133 13.32 20.63 -17.83
CA GLY A 133 14.68 20.14 -17.58
C GLY A 133 14.78 18.68 -17.08
N VAL A 134 13.66 17.96 -16.97
CA VAL A 134 13.60 16.53 -16.61
C VAL A 134 13.26 15.72 -17.85
N THR A 135 13.88 14.55 -18.00
CA THR A 135 13.53 13.57 -19.06
C THR A 135 12.90 12.35 -18.41
N SER A 136 11.67 12.03 -18.79
CA SER A 136 11.01 10.77 -18.45
C SER A 136 11.21 9.73 -19.56
N GLN A 137 11.24 8.47 -19.16
CA GLN A 137 11.38 7.35 -20.10
C GLN A 137 10.00 6.82 -20.50
N SER A 138 9.92 6.25 -21.70
CA SER A 138 8.74 5.45 -22.06
C SER A 138 8.81 4.09 -21.36
N TYR A 139 7.65 3.50 -21.13
CA TYR A 139 7.53 2.14 -20.62
C TYR A 139 6.30 1.47 -21.24
N ASP A 140 6.33 0.14 -21.36
CA ASP A 140 5.18 -0.62 -21.84
C ASP A 140 4.17 -0.83 -20.69
N SER A 141 3.63 -2.04 -20.53
CA SER A 141 2.62 -2.30 -19.51
C SER A 141 3.22 -2.33 -18.10
N TRP A 142 2.58 -1.61 -17.18
CA TRP A 142 2.91 -1.60 -15.76
C TRP A 142 1.63 -1.67 -14.92
N TYR A 143 1.71 -2.14 -13.67
CA TYR A 143 0.53 -2.51 -12.88
C TYR A 143 -0.16 -1.33 -12.15
N GLY A 144 0.58 -0.26 -11.83
CA GLY A 144 0.07 0.89 -11.10
C GLY A 144 0.48 2.21 -11.72
N SER A 145 -0.37 3.22 -11.61
CA SER A 145 -0.06 4.57 -12.08
C SER A 145 -0.35 5.61 -11.01
N PHE A 146 0.15 6.81 -11.22
CA PHE A 146 -0.40 8.00 -10.58
C PHE A 146 -0.49 9.18 -11.53
N VAL A 147 -1.34 10.14 -11.15
CA VAL A 147 -1.46 11.45 -11.79
C VAL A 147 -1.43 12.53 -10.74
N PHE A 148 -1.01 13.74 -11.12
CA PHE A 148 -1.15 14.90 -10.24
C PHE A 148 -2.55 15.48 -10.34
N ILE A 149 -3.07 15.97 -9.20
CA ILE A 149 -4.37 16.60 -9.09
C ILE A 149 -4.17 18.10 -8.82
N GLY A 150 -4.78 18.94 -9.65
CA GLY A 150 -4.71 20.39 -9.49
C GLY A 150 -5.71 20.92 -8.46
N PRO A 151 -5.68 22.24 -8.17
CA PRO A 151 -6.54 22.87 -7.15
C PRO A 151 -8.05 22.69 -7.38
N GLN A 152 -8.46 22.44 -8.63
CA GLN A 152 -9.85 22.20 -9.02
C GLN A 152 -10.28 20.73 -8.81
N GLY A 153 -9.42 19.88 -8.25
CA GLY A 153 -9.70 18.47 -8.01
C GLY A 153 -9.65 17.59 -9.26
N THR A 154 -9.15 18.11 -10.38
CA THR A 154 -9.00 17.40 -11.66
C THR A 154 -7.55 17.02 -11.91
N ALA A 155 -7.34 15.95 -12.68
CA ALA A 155 -6.00 15.59 -13.14
C ALA A 155 -5.35 16.76 -13.91
N VAL A 156 -4.11 17.05 -13.57
CA VAL A 156 -3.28 18.02 -14.31
C VAL A 156 -2.89 17.35 -15.62
N ILE A 157 -3.47 17.84 -16.70
CA ILE A 157 -3.17 17.43 -18.07
C ILE A 157 -2.51 18.59 -18.82
N TRP A 158 -1.72 18.27 -19.83
CA TRP A 158 -1.00 19.22 -20.68
C TRP A 158 -1.49 19.15 -22.11
#